data_AF-A0A849Y0C4-F1
#
_entry.id   AF-A0A849Y0C4-F1
#
_cell.length_a   1.000
_cell.length_b   1.000
_cell.length_c   1.000
_cell.angle_alpha   90.00
_cell.angle_beta   90.00
_cell.angle_gamma   90.00
#
_symmetry.space_group_name_H-M   'P 1'
#
loop_
_entity.id
_entity.type
_entity.pdbx_description
1 polymer ?
#
loop_
_entity_poly.entity_id
_entity_poly.type
_entity_poly.pdbx_seq_one_letter_code
_entity_poly.pdbx_strand_id
1 'polypeptide(L)' 'EVGRAQVARGGVVRDEAARLAALARIRAFVEKALNAAWLGDMESPLRGPAGNVEYLAWFRPSLRAAPP' A
#
# COMPACT_ATOMS: atom_id res chain seq x y z
N GLU A 1 0.23 -1.15 6.21
CA GLU A 1 -0.65 -0.12 6.80
C GLU A 1 0.15 0.98 7.51
N VAL A 2 -0.51 2.09 7.85
CA VAL A 2 0.04 3.19 8.66
C VAL A 2 0.04 2.77 10.14
N GLY A 3 1.15 2.95 10.85
CA GLY A 3 1.26 2.51 12.24
C GLY A 3 0.37 3.33 13.18
N ARG A 4 -0.08 2.73 14.31
CA ARG A 4 -0.98 3.37 15.29
C ARG A 4 -0.55 4.76 15.76
N ALA A 5 0.75 5.02 15.85
CA ALA A 5 1.29 6.33 16.27
C ALA A 5 1.03 7.45 15.26
N GLN A 6 0.68 7.13 14.02
CA GLN A 6 0.44 8.08 12.93
C GLN A 6 -1.06 8.26 12.63
N VAL A 7 -1.93 7.72 13.48
CA VAL A 7 -3.38 7.76 13.33
C VAL A 7 -3.97 8.83 14.24
N ALA A 8 -4.65 9.84 13.68
CA ALA A 8 -5.28 10.89 14.47
C ALA A 8 -6.51 10.37 15.24
N ARG A 9 -7.02 11.16 16.19
CA ARG A 9 -8.28 10.88 16.89
C ARG A 9 -9.39 10.63 15.86
N GLY A 10 -10.05 9.47 15.95
CA GLY A 10 -11.05 9.01 14.98
C GLY A 10 -10.55 7.99 13.96
N GLY A 11 -9.30 7.53 14.03
CA GLY A 11 -8.82 6.44 13.16
C GLY A 11 -8.40 6.89 11.75
N VAL A 12 -8.24 8.21 11.53
CA VAL A 12 -8.00 8.79 10.21
C VAL A 12 -6.55 9.23 10.04
N VAL A 13 -5.95 8.86 8.91
CA VAL A 13 -4.60 9.30 8.52
C VAL A 13 -4.69 10.51 7.60
N ARG A 14 -4.46 11.70 8.15
CA ARG A 14 -4.51 12.97 7.41
C ARG A 14 -3.19 13.32 6.71
N ASP A 15 -2.07 12.92 7.29
CA ASP A 15 -0.74 13.19 6.73
C ASP A 15 -0.49 12.38 5.45
N GLU A 16 -0.27 13.08 4.35
CA GLU A 16 0.05 12.49 3.06
C GLU A 16 1.37 11.72 3.07
N ALA A 17 2.39 12.24 3.75
CA ALA A 17 3.68 11.57 3.85
C ALA A 17 3.53 10.23 4.58
N ALA A 18 2.70 10.15 5.62
CA ALA A 18 2.40 8.91 6.30
C ALA A 18 1.70 7.89 5.39
N ARG A 19 0.75 8.33 4.55
CA ARG A 19 0.06 7.47 3.58
C ARG A 19 1.03 6.93 2.52
N LEU A 20 1.81 7.80 1.89
CA LEU A 20 2.81 7.43 0.88
C LEU A 20 3.88 6.50 1.45
N ALA A 21 4.32 6.73 2.70
CA ALA A 21 5.24 5.83 3.37
C ALA A 21 4.64 4.43 3.61
N ALA A 22 3.34 4.34 3.91
CA ALA A 22 2.67 3.05 4.02
C ALA A 22 2.56 2.33 2.66
N LEU A 23 2.24 3.06 1.60
CA LEU A 23 2.20 2.53 0.23
C LEU A 23 3.58 2.01 -0.20
N ALA A 24 4.65 2.76 0.06
CA ALA A 24 6.02 2.34 -0.23
C ALA A 24 6.42 1.06 0.54
N ARG A 25 6.00 0.91 1.81
CA ARG A 25 6.23 -0.34 2.57
C ARG A 25 5.50 -1.53 1.97
N ILE A 26 4.26 -1.33 1.53
CA ILE A 26 3.46 -2.40 0.87
C ILE A 26 4.10 -2.78 -0.46
N ARG A 27 4.50 -1.81 -1.28
CA ARG A 27 5.21 -2.07 -2.53
C ARG A 27 6.49 -2.89 -2.30
N ALA A 28 7.31 -2.49 -1.34
CA ALA A 28 8.52 -3.24 -0.99
C ALA A 28 8.22 -4.67 -0.53
N PHE A 29 7.13 -4.89 0.21
CA PHE A 29 6.68 -6.23 0.59
C PHE A 29 6.26 -7.06 -0.62
N VAL A 30 5.46 -6.49 -1.54
CA VAL A 30 5.03 -7.18 -2.77
C VAL A 30 6.23 -7.58 -3.63
N GLU A 31 7.17 -6.67 -3.84
CA GLU A 31 8.34 -6.92 -4.68
C GLU A 31 9.31 -7.93 -4.05
N LYS A 32 9.53 -7.87 -2.74
CA LYS A 32 10.56 -8.67 -2.05
C LYS A 32 10.06 -9.97 -1.45
N ALA A 33 8.91 -9.94 -0.78
CA ALA A 33 8.39 -11.09 -0.03
C ALA A 33 7.45 -11.96 -0.88
N LEU A 34 6.63 -11.34 -1.73
CA LEU A 34 5.71 -12.06 -2.61
C LEU A 34 6.30 -12.38 -3.99
N ASN A 35 7.49 -11.85 -4.30
CA ASN A 35 8.11 -11.97 -5.61
C ASN A 35 7.13 -11.60 -6.74
N ALA A 36 6.48 -10.45 -6.62
CA ALA A 36 5.53 -9.92 -7.60
C ALA A 36 6.03 -8.59 -8.17
N ALA A 37 5.72 -8.33 -9.43
CA ALA A 37 6.05 -7.08 -10.09
C ALA A 37 4.93 -6.06 -9.81
N TRP A 38 5.30 -4.92 -9.23
CA TRP A 38 4.40 -3.77 -9.08
C TRP A 38 4.15 -3.13 -10.44
N LEU A 39 2.89 -3.02 -10.84
CA LEU A 39 2.49 -2.49 -12.14
C LEU A 39 1.98 -1.04 -12.04
N GLY A 40 1.43 -0.67 -10.88
CA GLY A 40 0.99 0.69 -10.61
C GLY A 40 0.10 0.76 -9.38
N ASP A 41 -0.21 1.98 -9.00
CA ASP A 41 -1.15 2.29 -7.93
C ASP A 41 -1.88 3.58 -8.23
N MET A 42 -3.01 3.77 -7.57
CA MET A 42 -3.79 5.00 -7.62
C MET A 42 -4.51 5.24 -6.31
N GLU A 43 -4.79 6.51 -6.01
CA GLU A 43 -5.78 6.85 -4.98
C GLU A 43 -7.16 6.36 -5.40
N SER A 44 -7.88 5.72 -4.48
CA SER A 44 -9.26 5.29 -4.68
C SER A 44 -10.16 6.52 -4.85
N PRO A 45 -11.12 6.51 -5.79
CA PRO A 45 -12.13 7.58 -5.89
C PRO A 45 -13.06 7.62 -4.67
N LEU A 46 -13.07 6.56 -3.86
CA LEU A 46 -13.86 6.44 -2.64
C LEU A 46 -12.97 6.60 -1.41
N ARG A 47 -13.55 7.19 -0.37
CA ARG A 47 -12.95 7.21 0.97
C ARG A 47 -13.50 6.06 1.79
N GLY A 48 -12.68 5.52 2.69
CA GLY A 48 -13.12 4.52 3.66
C GLY A 48 -14.20 5.08 4.61
N PRO A 49 -14.87 4.23 5.41
CA PRO A 49 -16.02 4.64 6.24
C PRO A 49 -15.75 5.81 7.20
N ALA A 50 -14.53 5.90 7.73
CA ALA A 50 -14.10 7.00 8.61
C ALA A 50 -13.51 8.21 7.85
N GLY A 51 -13.49 8.18 6.51
CA GLY A 51 -12.93 9.22 5.65
C GLY A 51 -11.45 9.01 5.27
N ASN A 52 -10.88 7.83 5.54
CA ASN A 52 -9.51 7.53 5.13
C ASN A 52 -9.38 7.56 3.60
N VAL A 53 -8.28 8.16 3.13
CA VAL A 53 -7.83 7.97 1.75
C VAL A 53 -7.32 6.54 1.61
N GLU A 54 -7.79 5.84 0.60
CA GLU A 54 -7.39 4.47 0.29
C GLU A 54 -6.65 4.43 -1.05
N TYR A 55 -5.75 3.47 -1.23
CA TYR A 55 -5.01 3.27 -2.47
C TYR A 55 -5.30 1.88 -3.03
N LEU A 56 -5.48 1.81 -4.34
CA LEU A 56 -5.54 0.55 -5.08
C LEU A 56 -4.16 0.27 -5.66
N ALA A 57 -3.69 -0.97 -5.50
CA ALA A 57 -2.42 -1.43 -6.03
C ALA A 57 -2.64 -2.55 -7.04
N TRP A 58 -1.99 -2.44 -8.20
CA TRP A 58 -1.98 -3.46 -9.23
C TRP A 58 -0.59 -4.08 -9.32
N PHE A 59 -0.53 -5.40 -9.20
CA PHE A 59 0.70 -6.17 -9.32
C PHE A 59 0.40 -7.55 -9.90
N ARG A 60 1.42 -8.20 -10.45
CA ARG A 60 1.33 -9.57 -10.95
C ARG A 60 2.43 -10.44 -10.34
N PRO A 61 2.19 -11.74 -10.11
CA PRO A 61 3.26 -12.66 -9.75
C PRO A 61 4.40 -12.58 -10.77
N SER A 62 5.64 -12.51 -10.28
CA SER A 62 6.79 -12.65 -11.16
C SER A 62 6.95 -14.13 -11.47
N LEU A 63 6.86 -14.49 -12.75
CA LEU A 63 7.24 -15.81 -13.23
C LEU A 63 8.77 -15.91 -13.14
N ARG A 64 9.31 -16.15 -11.94
CA ARG A 64 10.63 -16.77 -11.83
C ARG A 64 10.41 -18.25 -12.14
N ALA A 65 11.05 -18.74 -13.20
CA ALA A 65 11.31 -20.16 -13.31
C ALA A 65 12.03 -20.59 -12.01
N ALA A 66 11.61 -21.72 -11.43
CA ALA A 66 12.35 -22.33 -10.34
C ALA A 66 13.83 -22.46 -10.78
N PRO A 67 14.81 -22.17 -9.91
CA PRO A 67 16.19 -22.49 -10.24
C PRO A 67 16.29 -24.00 -10.55
N PRO A 68 17.16 -24.40 -11.49
CA PRO A 68 17.36 -25.82 -11.80
C PRO A 68 17.79 -26.64 -10.59
#